data_AF-A0A4Q5QN99-F1
#
_entry.id   AF-A0A4Q5QN99-F1
#
_cell.length_a   1.000
_cell.length_b   1.000
_cell.length_c   1.000
_cell.angle_alpha   90.00
_cell.angle_beta   90.00
_cell.angle_gamma   90.00
#
_symmetry.space_group_name_H-M   'P 1'
#
loop_
_entity.id
_entity.type
_entity.pdbx_description
1 polymer ?
#
loop_
_entity_poly.entity_id
_entity_poly.type
_entity_poly.pdbx_seq_one_letter_code
_entity_poly.pdbx_strand_id
1 'polypeptide(L)'
;GNVVDGLPIRSDRAGALIDTTNPDARSWFWDRIRDNIASEGFDWFWLDETEPDLVPDGNFFSIGSGDRYHNIFPLLHTSGVAEGSARDRPTMRNLILSRAAYLGVQRNGALFWSSDIKSTWEAYRRQIPTGLGFTATGMAYWGSDIGGWQWPNGPKAEKPVLLDPAGATAMAPSYADYPELFTRWFAYSVFTPTLRIHGQRPGAALWEYGTAAEPVLASFLKLRYALMPYIYSLGRHTYESGAPFMRALFMDFPNDPNVANMGDEYMFGPAFLVAPVTEQGQTSRTVYLPAGADWYDYWTNQRHTGGQSVTVPTPIDRIPLFVRAGSIVPMGVQVPSTATKQALESIRVYPGADASFAIYDDDGVTNAYKAGRNGTTATLRWDDATGRLRTVGKLPTGQDATALVQVIGAR
;
A
#
# COMPACT_ATOMS: atom_id res chain seq x y z
N GLY A 1 -21.46 -33.26 3.18
CA GLY A 1 -21.80 -34.40 4.07
C GLY A 1 -22.75 -33.91 5.12
N ASN A 2 -23.72 -34.73 5.55
CA ASN A 2 -24.76 -34.32 6.50
C ASN A 2 -24.20 -34.00 7.89
N VAL A 3 -24.79 -32.99 8.55
CA VAL A 3 -24.41 -32.52 9.89
C VAL A 3 -24.94 -33.47 10.95
N VAL A 4 -24.09 -33.86 11.88
CA VAL A 4 -24.41 -34.70 13.04
C VAL A 4 -23.92 -33.93 14.28
N ASP A 5 -24.71 -33.93 15.36
CA ASP A 5 -24.27 -33.67 16.74
C ASP A 5 -24.29 -32.24 17.31
N GLY A 6 -25.49 -31.67 17.51
CA GLY A 6 -25.90 -31.11 18.83
C GLY A 6 -24.98 -30.18 19.65
N LEU A 7 -24.06 -29.42 19.05
CA LEU A 7 -23.13 -28.51 19.74
C LEU A 7 -23.55 -27.03 19.67
N PRO A 8 -23.09 -26.16 20.62
CA PRO A 8 -23.53 -24.78 20.75
C PRO A 8 -23.24 -23.94 19.51
N ILE A 9 -24.15 -23.00 19.24
CA ILE A 9 -24.16 -22.08 18.10
C ILE A 9 -22.77 -21.47 17.84
N ARG A 10 -22.15 -21.86 16.72
CA ARG A 10 -21.23 -21.03 15.93
C ARG A 10 -22.02 -20.62 14.68
N SER A 11 -22.14 -19.33 14.43
CA SER A 11 -23.09 -18.74 13.47
C SER A 11 -22.75 -18.97 11.99
N ASP A 12 -21.70 -19.72 11.68
CA ASP A 12 -21.12 -19.93 10.35
C ASP A 12 -21.42 -21.32 9.73
N ARG A 13 -22.27 -22.15 10.34
CA ARG A 13 -22.53 -23.55 9.92
C ARG A 13 -23.43 -23.75 8.69
N ALA A 14 -23.46 -22.83 7.74
CA ALA A 14 -24.18 -23.04 6.48
C ALA A 14 -23.21 -23.00 5.28
N GLY A 15 -22.17 -23.84 5.29
CA GLY A 15 -21.24 -23.95 4.17
C GLY A 15 -20.23 -25.07 4.36
N ALA A 16 -19.70 -25.57 3.24
CA ALA A 16 -18.51 -26.40 3.22
C ALA A 16 -17.36 -25.60 2.62
N LEU A 17 -16.15 -25.80 3.12
CA LEU A 17 -14.95 -25.27 2.49
C LEU A 17 -14.78 -25.91 1.10
N ILE A 18 -14.65 -25.09 0.07
CA ILE A 18 -14.29 -25.57 -1.26
C ILE A 18 -12.87 -26.15 -1.25
N ASP A 19 -12.67 -27.36 -1.77
CA ASP A 19 -11.33 -27.92 -1.91
C ASP A 19 -10.62 -27.34 -3.14
N THR A 20 -9.95 -26.21 -2.96
CA THR A 20 -9.18 -25.57 -4.04
C THR A 20 -7.88 -26.28 -4.35
N THR A 21 -7.53 -27.38 -3.67
CA THR A 21 -6.41 -28.22 -4.10
C THR A 21 -6.77 -29.05 -5.32
N ASN A 22 -8.06 -29.36 -5.49
CA ASN A 22 -8.60 -30.03 -6.68
C ASN A 22 -8.72 -29.03 -7.84
N PRO A 23 -8.05 -29.25 -8.99
CA PRO A 23 -8.14 -28.37 -10.16
C PRO A 23 -9.56 -28.24 -10.71
N ASP A 24 -10.39 -29.29 -10.65
CA ASP A 24 -11.77 -29.25 -11.15
C ASP A 24 -12.63 -28.34 -10.28
N ALA A 25 -12.42 -28.36 -8.96
CA ALA A 25 -13.10 -27.46 -8.03
C ALA A 25 -12.66 -26.00 -8.24
N ARG A 26 -11.38 -25.74 -8.50
CA ARG A 26 -10.90 -24.40 -8.87
C ARG A 26 -11.53 -23.89 -10.15
N SER A 27 -11.59 -24.74 -11.18
CA SER A 27 -12.24 -24.37 -12.45
C SER A 27 -13.73 -24.09 -12.24
N TRP A 28 -14.43 -24.96 -11.51
CA TRP A 28 -15.83 -24.77 -11.19
C TRP A 28 -16.08 -23.46 -10.44
N PHE A 29 -15.24 -23.12 -9.47
CA PHE A 29 -15.36 -21.86 -8.72
C PHE A 29 -15.20 -20.64 -9.62
N TRP A 30 -14.19 -20.64 -10.49
CA TRP A 30 -14.01 -19.59 -11.48
C TRP A 30 -15.21 -19.50 -12.44
N ASP A 31 -15.73 -20.62 -12.94
CA ASP A 31 -16.89 -20.62 -13.83
C ASP A 31 -18.10 -19.96 -13.15
N ARG A 32 -18.32 -20.20 -11.84
CA ARG A 32 -19.37 -19.51 -11.08
C ARG A 32 -19.12 -18.01 -10.97
N ILE A 33 -17.89 -17.59 -10.69
CA ILE A 33 -17.53 -16.16 -10.66
C ILE A 33 -17.74 -15.54 -12.05
N ARG A 34 -17.28 -16.19 -13.13
CA ARG A 34 -17.42 -15.70 -14.50
C ARG A 34 -18.89 -15.51 -14.87
N ASP A 35 -19.70 -16.56 -14.66
CA ASP A 35 -21.07 -16.62 -15.16
C ASP A 35 -22.06 -15.78 -14.36
N ASN A 36 -21.72 -15.38 -13.13
CA ASN A 36 -22.63 -14.66 -12.23
C ASN A 36 -22.11 -13.29 -11.76
N ILE A 37 -20.80 -13.03 -11.84
CA ILE A 37 -20.19 -11.80 -11.36
C ILE A 37 -19.45 -11.09 -12.50
N ALA A 38 -18.52 -11.77 -13.18
CA ALA A 38 -17.77 -11.15 -14.27
C ALA A 38 -18.67 -10.79 -15.47
N SER A 39 -19.69 -11.61 -15.75
CA SER A 39 -20.70 -11.37 -16.79
C SER A 39 -21.48 -10.07 -16.58
N GLU A 40 -21.61 -9.62 -15.33
CA GLU A 40 -22.28 -8.38 -14.95
C GLU A 40 -21.37 -7.15 -15.07
N GLY A 41 -20.14 -7.31 -15.56
CA GLY A 41 -19.19 -6.22 -15.80
C GLY A 41 -18.27 -5.90 -14.64
N PHE A 42 -18.18 -6.75 -13.61
CA PHE A 42 -17.20 -6.57 -12.53
C PHE A 42 -15.77 -6.90 -13.00
N ASP A 43 -14.86 -5.96 -12.78
CA ASP A 43 -13.49 -6.04 -13.28
C ASP A 43 -12.60 -6.97 -12.44
N TRP A 44 -12.63 -6.78 -11.11
CA TRP A 44 -11.69 -7.37 -10.16
C TRP A 44 -12.41 -7.95 -8.94
N PHE A 45 -11.76 -8.90 -8.26
CA PHE A 45 -12.42 -9.72 -7.26
C PHE A 45 -11.76 -9.61 -5.90
N TRP A 46 -12.58 -9.44 -4.87
CA TRP A 46 -12.17 -9.61 -3.50
C TRP A 46 -12.52 -11.02 -3.05
N LEU A 47 -11.49 -11.85 -2.84
CA LEU A 47 -11.60 -13.18 -2.26
C LEU A 47 -11.30 -13.08 -0.78
N ASP A 48 -12.36 -12.95 0.02
CA ASP A 48 -12.28 -12.94 1.47
C ASP A 48 -12.14 -14.37 2.04
N GLU A 49 -11.80 -14.49 3.32
CA GLU A 49 -11.70 -15.78 4.05
C GLU A 49 -10.74 -16.80 3.41
N THR A 50 -9.64 -16.30 2.85
CA THR A 50 -8.66 -17.13 2.14
C THR A 50 -7.65 -17.84 3.04
N GLU A 51 -7.80 -17.83 4.37
CA GLU A 51 -6.92 -18.55 5.31
C GLU A 51 -6.87 -20.07 5.08
N PRO A 52 -8.00 -20.82 5.05
CA PRO A 52 -9.42 -20.44 5.14
C PRO A 52 -10.02 -20.41 6.56
N ASP A 53 -11.03 -19.56 6.78
CA ASP A 53 -11.65 -19.37 8.11
C ASP A 53 -12.41 -20.61 8.61
N LEU A 54 -12.96 -21.40 7.68
CA LEU A 54 -13.30 -22.80 7.95
C LEU A 54 -12.03 -23.64 7.97
N VAL A 55 -11.43 -23.75 9.16
CA VAL A 55 -10.17 -24.46 9.40
C VAL A 55 -10.24 -25.92 8.90
N PRO A 56 -9.35 -26.34 7.98
CA PRO A 56 -9.42 -27.66 7.34
C PRO A 56 -8.86 -28.80 8.20
N ASP A 57 -8.31 -28.50 9.37
CA ASP A 57 -7.74 -29.47 10.31
C ASP A 57 -8.72 -30.61 10.63
N GLY A 58 -8.23 -31.85 10.64
CA GLY A 58 -9.08 -33.05 10.77
C GLY A 58 -9.94 -33.42 9.56
N ASN A 59 -9.93 -32.62 8.49
CA ASN A 59 -10.56 -32.91 7.20
C ASN A 59 -9.51 -33.22 6.11
N PHE A 60 -9.96 -33.52 4.89
CA PHE A 60 -9.07 -33.85 3.77
C PHE A 60 -9.34 -32.96 2.56
N PHE A 61 -8.26 -32.45 2.00
CA PHE A 61 -8.19 -31.94 0.64
C PHE A 61 -7.85 -33.10 -0.32
N SER A 62 -8.05 -32.91 -1.63
CA SER A 62 -7.74 -33.91 -2.66
C SER A 62 -6.27 -34.34 -2.68
N ILE A 63 -5.36 -33.48 -2.18
CA ILE A 63 -3.92 -33.74 -2.10
C ILE A 63 -3.46 -34.30 -0.74
N GLY A 64 -4.36 -34.45 0.24
CA GLY A 64 -4.08 -35.02 1.57
C GLY A 64 -4.75 -34.28 2.73
N SER A 65 -4.28 -34.50 3.96
CA SER A 65 -4.91 -33.93 5.15
C SER A 65 -4.87 -32.41 5.17
N GLY A 66 -5.96 -31.79 5.64
CA GLY A 66 -6.05 -30.35 5.87
C GLY A 66 -4.95 -29.85 6.79
N ASP A 67 -4.61 -30.61 7.84
CA ASP A 67 -3.54 -30.28 8.78
C ASP A 67 -2.18 -30.08 8.09
N ARG A 68 -1.90 -30.89 7.05
CA ARG A 68 -0.62 -30.83 6.32
C ARG A 68 -0.60 -29.70 5.29
N TYR A 69 -1.74 -29.41 4.68
CA TYR A 69 -1.83 -28.53 3.52
C TYR A 69 -2.57 -27.22 3.78
N HIS A 70 -2.94 -26.92 5.03
CA HIS A 70 -3.68 -25.72 5.44
C HIS A 70 -3.17 -24.45 4.73
N ASN A 71 -1.89 -24.14 4.89
CA ASN A 71 -1.32 -22.88 4.41
C ASN A 71 -1.22 -22.76 2.88
N ILE A 72 -1.41 -23.84 2.11
CA ILE A 72 -1.38 -23.76 0.64
C ILE A 72 -2.67 -23.18 0.06
N PHE A 73 -3.75 -23.17 0.85
CA PHE A 73 -5.09 -22.79 0.40
C PHE A 73 -5.14 -21.41 -0.27
N PRO A 74 -4.64 -20.30 0.34
CA PRO A 74 -4.71 -18.99 -0.29
C PRO A 74 -4.04 -18.92 -1.66
N LEU A 75 -2.93 -19.65 -1.84
CA LEU A 75 -2.25 -19.72 -3.14
C LEU A 75 -3.11 -20.39 -4.20
N LEU A 76 -3.65 -21.57 -3.91
CA LEU A 76 -4.41 -22.33 -4.89
C LEU A 76 -5.78 -21.69 -5.15
N HIS A 77 -6.43 -21.14 -4.12
CA HIS A 77 -7.70 -20.43 -4.25
C HIS A 77 -7.57 -19.22 -5.18
N THR A 78 -6.58 -18.36 -4.95
CA THR A 78 -6.32 -17.20 -5.84
C THR A 78 -5.83 -17.63 -7.22
N SER A 79 -5.05 -18.72 -7.34
CA SER A 79 -4.61 -19.25 -8.65
C SER A 79 -5.79 -19.68 -9.52
N GLY A 80 -6.83 -20.31 -8.95
CA GLY A 80 -8.02 -20.71 -9.70
C GLY A 80 -8.70 -19.52 -10.40
N VAL A 81 -8.87 -18.41 -9.68
CA VAL A 81 -9.45 -17.17 -10.22
C VAL A 81 -8.49 -16.49 -11.20
N ALA A 82 -7.20 -16.42 -10.89
CA ALA A 82 -6.21 -15.78 -11.75
C ALA A 82 -6.02 -16.50 -13.09
N GLU A 83 -5.93 -17.83 -13.08
CA GLU A 83 -5.77 -18.67 -14.28
C GLU A 83 -7.05 -18.67 -15.11
N GLY A 84 -8.21 -18.81 -14.48
CA GLY A 84 -9.50 -18.72 -15.15
C GLY A 84 -9.73 -17.36 -15.81
N SER A 85 -9.44 -16.27 -15.08
CA SER A 85 -9.48 -14.90 -15.61
C SER A 85 -8.51 -14.71 -16.77
N ALA A 86 -7.28 -15.22 -16.68
CA ALA A 86 -6.32 -15.11 -17.79
C ALA A 86 -6.77 -15.87 -19.04
N ARG A 87 -7.52 -16.97 -18.88
CA ARG A 87 -8.08 -17.74 -20.00
C ARG A 87 -9.28 -17.03 -20.64
N ASP A 88 -10.22 -16.54 -19.81
CA ASP A 88 -11.51 -16.04 -20.30
C ASP A 88 -11.49 -14.52 -20.56
N ARG A 89 -10.52 -13.79 -19.97
CA ARG A 89 -10.30 -12.34 -20.09
C ARG A 89 -8.81 -12.03 -20.36
N PRO A 90 -8.20 -12.58 -21.42
CA PRO A 90 -6.74 -12.59 -21.61
C PRO A 90 -6.10 -11.19 -21.76
N THR A 91 -6.88 -10.22 -22.20
CA THR A 91 -6.42 -8.82 -22.34
C THR A 91 -6.36 -8.10 -21.00
N MET A 92 -7.04 -8.57 -19.96
CA MET A 92 -7.23 -7.85 -18.71
C MET A 92 -6.20 -8.25 -17.65
N ARG A 93 -5.68 -7.28 -16.88
CA ARG A 93 -4.86 -7.57 -15.72
C ARG A 93 -5.67 -8.27 -14.63
N ASN A 94 -5.05 -9.25 -13.98
CA ASN A 94 -5.59 -9.77 -12.72
C ASN A 94 -5.29 -8.79 -11.60
N LEU A 95 -6.32 -8.50 -10.81
CA LEU A 95 -6.23 -7.85 -9.51
C LEU A 95 -7.17 -8.61 -8.58
N ILE A 96 -6.60 -9.18 -7.53
CA ILE A 96 -7.32 -9.96 -6.53
C ILE A 96 -7.01 -9.39 -5.15
N LEU A 97 -8.01 -8.92 -4.42
CA LEU A 97 -7.84 -8.61 -3.00
C LEU A 97 -8.02 -9.91 -2.22
N SER A 98 -7.02 -10.32 -1.42
CA SER A 98 -7.02 -11.60 -0.69
C SER A 98 -6.55 -11.42 0.75
N ARG A 99 -7.18 -12.13 1.70
CA ARG A 99 -6.95 -11.93 3.15
C ARG A 99 -5.72 -12.65 3.68
N ALA A 100 -5.34 -13.74 3.02
CA ALA A 100 -4.25 -14.62 3.44
C ALA A 100 -3.36 -14.95 2.25
N ALA A 101 -2.11 -15.27 2.52
CA ALA A 101 -1.07 -15.40 1.50
C ALA A 101 -0.24 -16.66 1.73
N TYR A 102 0.37 -17.16 0.66
CA TYR A 102 1.43 -18.16 0.72
C TYR A 102 2.50 -17.84 -0.32
N LEU A 103 3.67 -18.45 -0.19
CA LEU A 103 4.81 -18.18 -1.07
C LEU A 103 4.44 -18.34 -2.55
N GLY A 104 4.77 -17.32 -3.35
CA GLY A 104 4.52 -17.30 -4.79
C GLY A 104 3.16 -16.77 -5.22
N VAL A 105 2.27 -16.39 -4.29
CA VAL A 105 0.92 -15.88 -4.58
C VAL A 105 0.92 -14.56 -5.37
N GLN A 106 1.99 -13.77 -5.29
CA GLN A 106 2.11 -12.51 -6.04
C GLN A 106 2.00 -12.70 -7.56
N ARG A 107 2.29 -13.91 -8.08
CA ARG A 107 2.12 -14.23 -9.51
C ARG A 107 0.66 -14.20 -9.98
N ASN A 108 -0.28 -14.31 -9.05
CA ASN A 108 -1.73 -14.34 -9.33
C ASN A 108 -2.32 -12.94 -9.51
N GLY A 109 -1.53 -11.86 -9.32
CA GLY A 109 -2.05 -10.49 -9.30
C GLY A 109 -2.77 -10.16 -7.98
N ALA A 110 -2.37 -10.82 -6.89
CA ALA A 110 -2.97 -10.63 -5.58
C ALA A 110 -2.35 -9.45 -4.81
N LEU A 111 -3.20 -8.69 -4.13
CA LEU A 111 -2.84 -7.71 -3.11
C LEU A 111 -3.52 -8.07 -1.79
N PHE A 112 -2.85 -7.75 -0.68
CA PHE A 112 -3.22 -8.25 0.63
C PHE A 112 -3.54 -7.12 1.60
N TRP A 113 -4.39 -7.40 2.57
CA TRP A 113 -4.61 -6.52 3.71
C TRP A 113 -4.47 -7.29 5.01
N SER A 114 -4.25 -6.58 6.11
CA SER A 114 -4.00 -7.15 7.43
C SER A 114 -5.25 -7.66 8.18
N SER A 115 -6.35 -7.91 7.46
CA SER A 115 -7.59 -8.46 8.01
C SER A 115 -8.31 -7.53 9.01
N ASP A 116 -9.16 -8.11 9.87
CA ASP A 116 -10.21 -7.47 10.66
C ASP A 116 -9.70 -6.79 11.94
N ILE A 117 -8.73 -5.89 11.77
CA ILE A 117 -8.02 -5.21 12.86
C ILE A 117 -8.90 -4.21 13.63
N LYS A 118 -8.55 -3.95 14.89
CA LYS A 118 -9.26 -2.99 15.75
C LYS A 118 -8.94 -1.54 15.37
N SER A 119 -9.91 -0.65 15.56
CA SER A 119 -9.73 0.80 15.44
C SER A 119 -9.05 1.39 16.67
N THR A 120 -7.76 1.06 16.89
CA THR A 120 -6.98 1.56 18.02
C THR A 120 -5.57 2.00 17.59
N TRP A 121 -4.94 2.87 18.38
CA TRP A 121 -3.53 3.26 18.17
C TRP A 121 -2.56 2.08 18.26
N GLU A 122 -2.85 1.11 19.11
CA GLU A 122 -2.03 -0.10 19.22
C GLU A 122 -2.10 -0.95 17.94
N ALA A 123 -3.30 -1.14 17.39
CA ALA A 123 -3.49 -1.85 16.14
C ALA A 123 -2.80 -1.10 15.00
N TYR A 124 -2.97 0.23 14.93
CA TYR A 124 -2.28 1.07 13.95
C TYR A 124 -0.76 0.93 14.04
N ARG A 125 -0.17 1.06 15.23
CA ARG A 125 1.28 0.93 15.44
C ARG A 125 1.81 -0.41 14.93
N ARG A 126 1.06 -1.50 15.11
CA ARG A 126 1.43 -2.84 14.65
C ARG A 126 1.36 -3.01 13.13
N GLN A 127 0.64 -2.16 12.40
CA GLN A 127 0.55 -2.27 10.95
C GLN A 127 1.88 -2.01 10.26
N ILE A 128 2.71 -1.12 10.81
CA ILE A 128 4.00 -0.79 10.22
C ILE A 128 4.91 -2.03 10.19
N PRO A 129 5.28 -2.67 11.32
CA PRO A 129 6.12 -3.86 11.28
C PRO A 129 5.43 -5.06 10.59
N THR A 130 4.09 -5.14 10.63
CA THR A 130 3.34 -6.18 9.89
C THR A 130 3.54 -6.04 8.39
N GLY A 131 3.36 -4.83 7.84
CA GLY A 131 3.56 -4.56 6.42
C GLY A 131 5.01 -4.73 5.99
N LEU A 132 5.97 -4.30 6.82
CA LEU A 132 7.40 -4.48 6.54
C LEU A 132 7.81 -5.95 6.53
N GLY A 133 7.31 -6.74 7.48
CA GLY A 133 7.52 -8.19 7.49
C GLY A 133 6.90 -8.84 6.26
N PHE A 134 5.67 -8.46 5.91
CA PHE A 134 4.98 -8.99 4.74
C PHE A 134 5.73 -8.70 3.44
N THR A 135 6.10 -7.45 3.18
CA THR A 135 6.80 -7.09 1.93
C THR A 135 8.20 -7.67 1.84
N ALA A 136 8.89 -7.84 2.97
CA ALA A 136 10.19 -8.51 3.04
C ALA A 136 10.14 -9.99 2.62
N THR A 137 8.96 -10.63 2.66
CA THR A 137 8.78 -12.01 2.15
C THR A 137 8.60 -12.13 0.63
N GLY A 138 8.71 -11.01 -0.10
CA GLY A 138 8.62 -10.98 -1.57
C GLY A 138 7.22 -10.70 -2.13
N MET A 139 6.28 -10.30 -1.27
CA MET A 139 4.92 -9.91 -1.66
C MET A 139 4.76 -8.40 -1.54
N ALA A 140 4.83 -7.70 -2.67
CA ALA A 140 4.99 -6.24 -2.67
C ALA A 140 3.71 -5.43 -2.45
N TYR A 141 2.53 -6.00 -2.70
CA TYR A 141 1.25 -5.28 -2.59
C TYR A 141 0.53 -5.64 -1.29
N TRP A 142 0.63 -4.71 -0.33
CA TRP A 142 0.08 -4.82 1.00
C TRP A 142 -0.60 -3.51 1.41
N GLY A 143 -1.58 -3.61 2.31
CA GLY A 143 -2.15 -2.48 3.05
C GLY A 143 -2.84 -2.92 4.32
N SER A 144 -3.54 -1.98 4.94
CA SER A 144 -4.40 -2.21 6.09
C SER A 144 -5.70 -1.46 5.91
N ASP A 145 -6.75 -1.88 6.59
CA ASP A 145 -7.98 -1.10 6.66
C ASP A 145 -7.74 0.20 7.42
N ILE A 146 -7.76 1.32 6.70
CA ILE A 146 -7.45 2.64 7.28
C ILE A 146 -8.46 2.94 8.39
N GLY A 147 -7.97 3.21 9.60
CA GLY A 147 -8.78 3.40 10.80
C GLY A 147 -9.23 2.11 11.47
N GLY A 148 -8.86 0.95 10.95
CA GLY A 148 -9.26 -0.37 11.43
C GLY A 148 -10.57 -0.88 10.83
N TRP A 149 -10.77 -2.19 10.85
CA TRP A 149 -11.97 -2.83 10.32
C TRP A 149 -13.14 -2.79 11.32
N GLN A 150 -12.86 -3.12 12.58
CA GLN A 150 -13.89 -3.28 13.61
C GLN A 150 -14.63 -1.96 13.87
N TRP A 151 -15.89 -2.02 14.33
CA TRP A 151 -16.65 -0.82 14.68
C TRP A 151 -15.81 0.13 15.56
N PRO A 152 -15.62 1.41 15.17
CA PRO A 152 -14.74 2.31 15.91
C PRO A 152 -15.28 2.68 17.28
N ASN A 153 -14.85 1.95 18.31
CA ASN A 153 -15.23 2.13 19.71
C ASN A 153 -14.02 2.02 20.65
N GLY A 154 -13.10 2.98 20.56
CA GLY A 154 -11.90 3.01 21.38
C GLY A 154 -12.08 3.66 22.76
N PRO A 155 -11.00 3.68 23.55
CA PRO A 155 -10.98 4.32 24.86
C PRO A 155 -11.13 5.85 24.74
N LYS A 156 -11.36 6.51 25.88
CA LYS A 156 -11.29 7.97 25.95
C LYS A 156 -9.87 8.44 25.61
N ALA A 157 -9.77 9.62 24.99
CA ALA A 157 -8.50 10.28 24.74
C ALA A 157 -7.74 10.51 26.06
N GLU A 158 -6.44 10.22 26.06
CA GLU A 158 -5.56 10.43 27.22
C GLU A 158 -4.87 11.80 27.18
N LYS A 159 -4.64 12.34 25.97
CA LYS A 159 -4.10 13.67 25.69
C LYS A 159 -5.16 14.52 24.97
N PRO A 160 -4.98 15.86 24.90
CA PRO A 160 -5.87 16.72 24.14
C PRO A 160 -6.02 16.25 22.69
N VAL A 161 -7.27 16.16 22.23
CA VAL A 161 -7.57 15.76 20.86
C VAL A 161 -7.07 16.83 19.88
N LEU A 162 -6.37 16.43 18.81
CA LEU A 162 -5.84 17.38 17.81
C LEU A 162 -6.85 17.80 16.73
N LEU A 163 -7.95 17.06 16.58
CA LEU A 163 -9.02 17.33 15.62
C LEU A 163 -10.38 17.36 16.34
N ASP A 164 -11.12 18.45 16.18
CA ASP A 164 -12.51 18.50 16.63
C ASP A 164 -13.33 17.40 15.93
N PRO A 165 -13.98 16.48 16.67
CA PRO A 165 -14.81 15.42 16.09
C PRO A 165 -16.15 15.92 15.54
N ALA A 166 -16.44 17.22 15.60
CA ALA A 166 -17.65 17.80 15.01
C ALA A 166 -17.85 17.35 13.55
N GLY A 167 -19.04 16.81 13.27
CA GLY A 167 -19.41 16.29 11.95
C GLY A 167 -18.90 14.88 11.64
N ALA A 168 -18.10 14.25 12.51
CA ALA A 168 -17.70 12.86 12.32
C ALA A 168 -18.88 11.92 12.60
N THR A 169 -19.18 11.05 11.62
CA THR A 169 -20.32 10.11 11.66
C THR A 169 -19.87 8.65 11.61
N ALA A 170 -18.64 8.38 11.18
CA ALA A 170 -18.12 7.02 10.98
C ALA A 170 -17.47 6.41 12.25
N MET A 171 -18.04 6.64 13.43
CA MET A 171 -17.48 6.25 14.74
C MET A 171 -18.52 6.19 15.85
N ALA A 172 -18.20 5.54 16.97
CA ALA A 172 -18.99 5.66 18.20
C ALA A 172 -18.97 7.11 18.72
N PRO A 173 -20.11 7.66 19.19
CA PRO A 173 -20.18 9.04 19.70
C PRO A 173 -19.21 9.35 20.85
N SER A 174 -18.82 8.34 21.63
CA SER A 174 -17.89 8.48 22.74
C SER A 174 -16.42 8.49 22.32
N TYR A 175 -16.09 8.20 21.06
CA TYR A 175 -14.72 7.99 20.61
C TYR A 175 -14.10 9.25 19.96
N ALA A 176 -14.14 10.38 20.67
CA ALA A 176 -13.75 11.71 20.18
C ALA A 176 -12.36 11.81 19.50
N ASP A 177 -11.46 10.87 19.80
CA ASP A 177 -10.10 10.79 19.26
C ASP A 177 -10.00 10.12 17.87
N TYR A 178 -11.04 9.41 17.45
CA TYR A 178 -11.01 8.64 16.21
C TYR A 178 -10.66 9.45 14.95
N PRO A 179 -11.09 10.71 14.76
CA PRO A 179 -10.66 11.53 13.63
C PRO A 179 -9.14 11.70 13.55
N GLU A 180 -8.47 11.83 14.70
CA GLU A 180 -7.00 11.90 14.76
C GLU A 180 -6.38 10.56 14.38
N LEU A 181 -6.83 9.46 14.99
CA LEU A 181 -6.37 8.10 14.65
C LEU A 181 -6.51 7.84 13.14
N PHE A 182 -7.70 8.11 12.60
CA PHE A 182 -8.00 7.91 11.19
C PHE A 182 -7.09 8.76 10.29
N THR A 183 -6.91 10.05 10.63
CA THR A 183 -6.06 10.97 9.86
C THR A 183 -4.60 10.53 9.86
N ARG A 184 -4.05 10.12 11.01
CA ARG A 184 -2.67 9.60 11.08
C ARG A 184 -2.51 8.31 10.28
N TRP A 185 -3.47 7.40 10.37
CA TRP A 185 -3.45 6.14 9.63
C TRP A 185 -3.59 6.36 8.12
N PHE A 186 -4.42 7.32 7.71
CA PHE A 186 -4.56 7.72 6.30
C PHE A 186 -3.24 8.31 5.77
N ALA A 187 -2.59 9.19 6.53
CA ALA A 187 -1.29 9.77 6.18
C ALA A 187 -0.21 8.71 6.00
N TYR A 188 -0.16 7.69 6.87
CA TYR A 188 0.68 6.50 6.69
C TYR A 188 0.35 5.75 5.39
N SER A 189 -0.94 5.51 5.16
CA SER A 189 -1.40 4.67 4.05
C SER A 189 -1.17 5.30 2.67
N VAL A 190 -1.03 6.63 2.59
CA VAL A 190 -0.54 7.33 1.38
C VAL A 190 0.82 6.80 0.92
N PHE A 191 1.64 6.32 1.85
CA PHE A 191 2.97 5.76 1.61
C PHE A 191 3.01 4.24 1.83
N THR A 192 1.90 3.55 1.56
CA THR A 192 1.86 2.09 1.48
C THR A 192 1.54 1.65 0.05
N PRO A 193 1.74 0.37 -0.32
CA PRO A 193 1.43 -0.09 -1.67
C PRO A 193 -0.01 0.17 -2.10
N THR A 194 -0.96 0.04 -1.19
CA THR A 194 -2.41 0.21 -1.46
C THR A 194 -3.03 1.25 -0.54
N LEU A 195 -3.83 2.17 -1.08
CA LEU A 195 -4.60 3.14 -0.28
C LEU A 195 -6.08 2.72 -0.29
N ARG A 196 -6.60 2.21 0.84
CA ARG A 196 -7.95 1.65 0.93
C ARG A 196 -8.63 1.96 2.26
N ILE A 197 -9.79 2.61 2.20
CA ILE A 197 -10.67 2.83 3.36
C ILE A 197 -11.70 1.71 3.39
N HIS A 198 -11.78 0.98 4.51
CA HIS A 198 -12.77 -0.07 4.72
C HIS A 198 -12.94 -0.43 6.20
N GLY A 199 -14.10 -0.97 6.55
CA GLY A 199 -14.43 -1.52 7.86
C GLY A 199 -15.94 -1.61 8.07
N GLN A 200 -16.36 -2.04 9.26
CA GLN A 200 -17.75 -2.16 9.71
C GLN A 200 -18.49 -0.81 9.83
N ARG A 201 -17.75 0.30 9.87
CA ARG A 201 -18.33 1.64 9.91
C ARG A 201 -19.17 1.90 8.64
N PRO A 202 -20.29 2.65 8.74
CA PRO A 202 -21.20 2.87 7.62
C PRO A 202 -20.61 3.77 6.54
N GLY A 203 -19.52 4.48 6.86
CA GLY A 203 -18.93 5.51 6.02
C GLY A 203 -17.49 5.23 5.60
N ALA A 204 -17.20 5.44 4.31
CA ALA A 204 -15.87 5.34 3.72
C ALA A 204 -15.37 6.64 3.06
N ALA A 205 -16.20 7.69 3.01
CA ALA A 205 -15.86 8.98 2.42
C ALA A 205 -15.13 9.90 3.41
N LEU A 206 -14.25 10.77 2.90
CA LEU A 206 -13.37 11.59 3.75
C LEU A 206 -14.12 12.57 4.66
N TRP A 207 -15.29 13.07 4.22
CA TRP A 207 -16.12 14.00 4.99
C TRP A 207 -16.83 13.35 6.20
N GLU A 208 -16.86 12.02 6.28
CA GLU A 208 -17.52 11.29 7.39
C GLU A 208 -16.66 11.22 8.66
N TYR A 209 -15.41 11.71 8.59
CA TYR A 209 -14.46 11.74 9.70
C TYR A 209 -14.36 13.12 10.37
N GLY A 210 -15.25 14.05 10.02
CA GLY A 210 -15.38 15.36 10.67
C GLY A 210 -14.82 16.52 9.85
N THR A 211 -15.36 17.70 10.10
CA THR A 211 -15.06 18.92 9.33
C THR A 211 -13.61 19.38 9.48
N ALA A 212 -13.00 19.11 10.64
CA ALA A 212 -11.59 19.39 10.89
C ALA A 212 -10.66 18.40 10.17
N ALA A 213 -11.08 17.13 10.03
CA ALA A 213 -10.27 16.07 9.41
C ALA A 213 -10.30 16.14 7.87
N GLU A 214 -11.47 16.45 7.29
CA GLU A 214 -11.68 16.45 5.84
C GLU A 214 -10.59 17.18 5.01
N PRO A 215 -10.24 18.45 5.29
CA PRO A 215 -9.22 19.15 4.51
C PRO A 215 -7.82 18.54 4.63
N VAL A 216 -7.50 17.93 5.78
CA VAL A 216 -6.23 17.24 6.01
C VAL A 216 -6.20 15.92 5.24
N LEU A 217 -7.26 15.13 5.31
CA LEU A 217 -7.40 13.90 4.53
C LEU A 217 -7.31 14.18 3.03
N ALA A 218 -7.97 15.24 2.56
CA ALA A 218 -7.94 15.67 1.16
C ALA A 218 -6.53 16.09 0.72
N SER A 219 -5.72 16.74 1.57
CA SER A 219 -4.35 17.12 1.22
C SER A 219 -3.45 15.89 1.05
N PHE A 220 -3.58 14.89 1.94
CA PHE A 220 -2.90 13.60 1.81
C PHE A 220 -3.33 12.81 0.58
N LEU A 221 -4.63 12.82 0.25
CA LEU A 221 -5.13 12.17 -0.98
C LEU A 221 -4.55 12.85 -2.23
N LYS A 222 -4.51 14.19 -2.27
CA LYS A 222 -3.88 14.94 -3.35
C LYS A 222 -2.39 14.64 -3.47
N LEU A 223 -1.70 14.44 -2.35
CA LEU A 223 -0.29 14.03 -2.35
C LEU A 223 -0.10 12.62 -2.94
N ARG A 224 -0.97 11.65 -2.61
CA ARG A 224 -0.95 10.32 -3.23
C ARG A 224 -1.06 10.42 -4.75
N TYR A 225 -2.00 11.22 -5.26
CA TYR A 225 -2.21 11.40 -6.69
C TYR A 225 -1.08 12.18 -7.36
N ALA A 226 -0.50 13.17 -6.69
CA ALA A 226 0.70 13.85 -7.18
C ALA A 226 1.90 12.89 -7.29
N LEU A 227 2.00 11.90 -6.39
CA LEU A 227 3.05 10.88 -6.44
C LEU A 227 2.73 9.71 -7.39
N MET A 228 1.60 9.70 -8.08
CA MET A 228 1.22 8.57 -8.94
C MET A 228 2.27 8.24 -10.02
N PRO A 229 2.92 9.20 -10.70
CA PRO A 229 3.99 8.87 -11.66
C PRO A 229 5.17 8.15 -11.02
N TYR A 230 5.51 8.52 -9.78
CA TYR A 230 6.52 7.82 -8.98
C TYR A 230 6.03 6.41 -8.59
N ILE A 231 4.87 6.31 -7.95
CA ILE A 231 4.29 5.07 -7.42
C ILE A 231 4.05 4.04 -8.53
N TYR A 232 3.50 4.46 -9.67
CA TYR A 232 3.21 3.58 -10.80
C TYR A 232 4.50 2.99 -11.40
N SER A 233 5.56 3.81 -11.45
CA SER A 233 6.90 3.36 -11.85
C SER A 233 7.50 2.36 -10.86
N LEU A 234 7.23 2.49 -9.56
CA LEU A 234 7.61 1.46 -8.57
C LEU A 234 6.87 0.14 -8.77
N GLY A 235 5.60 0.20 -9.20
CA GLY A 235 4.83 -0.97 -9.60
C GLY A 235 5.49 -1.71 -10.78
N ARG A 236 5.95 -0.96 -11.79
CA ARG A 236 6.74 -1.55 -12.88
C ARG A 236 8.05 -2.15 -12.39
N HIS A 237 8.80 -1.43 -11.55
CA HIS A 237 10.05 -1.93 -10.99
C HIS A 237 9.84 -3.24 -10.22
N THR A 238 8.79 -3.30 -9.41
CA THR A 238 8.37 -4.51 -8.67
C THR A 238 8.15 -5.69 -9.61
N TYR A 239 7.44 -5.47 -10.73
CA TYR A 239 7.20 -6.51 -11.71
C TYR A 239 8.50 -7.03 -12.34
N GLU A 240 9.47 -6.16 -12.59
CA GLU A 240 10.74 -6.51 -13.24
C GLU A 240 11.76 -7.15 -12.29
N SER A 241 11.82 -6.70 -11.04
CA SER A 241 12.87 -7.08 -10.08
C SER A 241 12.39 -7.99 -8.94
N GLY A 242 11.08 -8.02 -8.68
CA GLY A 242 10.49 -8.62 -7.48
C GLY A 242 10.70 -7.81 -6.20
N ALA A 243 11.42 -6.68 -6.24
CA ALA A 243 11.68 -5.86 -5.07
C ALA A 243 10.42 -5.07 -4.66
N PRO A 244 10.01 -5.09 -3.38
CA PRO A 244 8.90 -4.29 -2.91
C PRO A 244 9.28 -2.81 -2.82
N PHE A 245 8.26 -1.95 -2.75
CA PHE A 245 8.42 -0.51 -2.59
C PHE A 245 7.85 0.05 -1.28
N MET A 246 7.41 -0.82 -0.36
CA MET A 246 7.41 -0.52 1.07
C MET A 246 8.46 -1.43 1.69
N ARG A 247 9.54 -0.85 2.20
CA ARG A 247 10.81 -1.54 2.42
C ARG A 247 11.32 -1.26 3.82
N ALA A 248 11.58 -2.30 4.60
CA ALA A 248 12.27 -2.15 5.87
C ALA A 248 13.65 -1.52 5.63
N LEU A 249 14.09 -0.66 6.56
CA LEU A 249 15.32 0.11 6.37
C LEU A 249 16.57 -0.76 6.12
N PHE A 250 16.63 -1.97 6.70
CA PHE A 250 17.74 -2.90 6.45
C PHE A 250 17.88 -3.32 4.97
N MET A 251 16.83 -3.19 4.16
CA MET A 251 16.86 -3.52 2.73
C MET A 251 17.68 -2.51 1.91
N ASP A 252 17.73 -1.25 2.35
CA ASP A 252 18.42 -0.15 1.66
C ASP A 252 19.70 0.26 2.39
N PHE A 253 19.81 -0.04 3.69
CA PHE A 253 20.93 0.31 4.55
C PHE A 253 21.45 -0.91 5.35
N PRO A 254 21.82 -2.03 4.68
CA PRO A 254 22.19 -3.28 5.36
C PRO A 254 23.45 -3.16 6.23
N ASN A 255 24.27 -2.13 6.02
CA ASN A 255 25.51 -1.89 6.77
C ASN A 255 25.31 -0.97 7.98
N ASP A 256 24.10 -0.44 8.21
CA ASP A 256 23.79 0.38 9.36
C ASP A 256 23.15 -0.49 10.46
N PRO A 257 23.86 -0.79 11.57
CA PRO A 257 23.34 -1.68 12.60
C PRO A 257 22.11 -1.11 13.32
N ASN A 258 21.89 0.20 13.29
CA ASN A 258 20.76 0.84 13.99
C ASN A 258 19.43 0.48 13.35
N VAL A 259 19.42 0.15 12.05
CA VAL A 259 18.17 -0.09 11.31
C VAL A 259 17.76 -1.57 11.23
N ALA A 260 18.61 -2.48 11.74
CA ALA A 260 18.43 -3.92 11.57
C ALA A 260 17.08 -4.45 12.10
N ASN A 261 16.57 -3.86 13.19
CA ASN A 261 15.32 -4.26 13.84
C ASN A 261 14.31 -3.10 13.95
N MET A 262 14.46 -2.04 13.16
CA MET A 262 13.51 -0.91 13.19
C MET A 262 12.19 -1.30 12.52
N GLY A 263 11.08 -0.95 13.16
CA GLY A 263 9.74 -1.32 12.74
C GLY A 263 8.76 -0.15 12.65
N ASP A 264 9.20 1.08 12.87
CA ASP A 264 8.37 2.28 12.94
C ASP A 264 8.80 3.38 11.95
N GLU A 265 9.79 3.06 11.10
CA GLU A 265 10.31 3.88 10.01
C GLU A 265 10.66 2.97 8.83
N TYR A 266 10.47 3.44 7.60
CA TYR A 266 10.68 2.61 6.41
C TYR A 266 10.90 3.43 5.14
N MET A 267 11.43 2.77 4.11
CA MET A 267 11.56 3.35 2.78
C MET A 267 10.30 3.09 1.93
N PHE A 268 9.76 4.13 1.32
CA PHE A 268 8.73 4.07 0.28
C PHE A 268 9.33 4.33 -1.10
N GLY A 269 9.63 3.24 -1.81
CA GLY A 269 10.56 3.21 -2.94
C GLY A 269 11.96 3.67 -2.53
N PRO A 270 12.83 4.03 -3.49
CA PRO A 270 14.20 4.42 -3.18
C PRO A 270 14.32 5.84 -2.58
N ALA A 271 13.28 6.68 -2.70
CA ALA A 271 13.39 8.11 -2.38
C ALA A 271 12.98 8.46 -0.96
N PHE A 272 11.85 7.94 -0.47
CA PHE A 272 11.20 8.47 0.72
C PHE A 272 11.46 7.62 1.96
N LEU A 273 11.99 8.20 3.04
CA LEU A 273 11.90 7.65 4.39
C LEU A 273 10.64 8.20 5.07
N VAL A 274 9.78 7.30 5.53
CA VAL A 274 8.49 7.59 6.15
C VAL A 274 8.54 7.17 7.61
N ALA A 275 8.14 8.07 8.51
CA ALA A 275 8.12 7.83 9.94
C ALA A 275 6.73 8.16 10.54
N PRO A 276 5.77 7.21 10.51
CA PRO A 276 4.38 7.46 10.88
C PRO A 276 4.15 7.84 12.34
N VAL A 277 3.20 8.72 12.62
CA VAL A 277 2.83 9.10 14.00
C VAL A 277 1.80 8.10 14.53
N THR A 278 2.17 7.26 15.48
CA THR A 278 1.33 6.15 15.98
C THR A 278 0.88 6.32 17.42
N GLU A 279 0.90 7.55 17.93
CA GLU A 279 0.47 7.89 19.27
C GLU A 279 -0.53 9.03 19.27
N GLN A 280 -1.54 8.87 20.12
CA GLN A 280 -2.55 9.87 20.39
C GLN A 280 -1.92 11.18 20.89
N GLY A 281 -2.36 12.30 20.32
CA GLY A 281 -1.94 13.66 20.69
C GLY A 281 -0.46 13.96 20.45
N GLN A 282 0.25 13.17 19.65
CA GLN A 282 1.68 13.33 19.44
C GLN A 282 1.98 14.49 18.47
N THR A 283 2.64 15.54 18.99
CA THR A 283 2.99 16.78 18.26
C THR A 283 4.48 16.91 17.92
N SER A 284 5.32 15.96 18.35
CA SER A 284 6.66 15.75 17.81
C SER A 284 7.06 14.28 17.93
N ARG A 285 7.98 13.83 17.08
CA ARG A 285 8.66 12.54 17.23
C ARG A 285 10.13 12.63 16.86
N THR A 286 10.91 11.74 17.44
CA THR A 286 12.29 11.48 16.99
C THR A 286 12.24 10.54 15.77
N VAL A 287 13.09 10.83 14.79
CA VAL A 287 13.27 10.05 13.57
C VAL A 287 14.75 9.74 13.40
N TYR A 288 15.10 8.48 13.14
CA TYR A 288 16.47 8.13 12.79
C TYR A 288 16.70 8.29 11.29
N LEU A 289 17.75 9.00 10.92
CA LEU A 289 18.16 9.16 9.53
C LEU A 289 19.31 8.17 9.27
N PRO A 290 19.12 7.11 8.46
CA PRO A 290 20.15 6.11 8.21
C PRO A 290 21.46 6.72 7.71
N ALA A 291 22.58 6.13 8.16
CA ALA A 291 23.91 6.52 7.70
C ALA A 291 24.13 6.18 6.22
N GLY A 292 25.15 6.81 5.61
CA GLY A 292 25.51 6.55 4.21
C GLY A 292 24.68 7.32 3.17
N ALA A 293 23.80 8.22 3.60
CA ALA A 293 23.14 9.20 2.76
C ALA A 293 22.82 10.47 3.55
N ASP A 294 22.68 11.58 2.84
CA ASP A 294 22.01 12.77 3.37
C ASP A 294 20.52 12.70 3.08
N TRP A 295 19.75 13.51 3.81
CA TRP A 295 18.30 13.49 3.82
C TRP A 295 17.74 14.90 3.76
N TYR A 296 16.67 15.09 3.01
CA TYR A 296 15.93 16.34 2.91
C TYR A 296 14.58 16.18 3.60
N ASP A 297 14.26 16.99 4.60
CA ASP A 297 12.88 17.08 5.09
C ASP A 297 11.97 17.53 3.93
N TYR A 298 10.98 16.72 3.59
CA TYR A 298 10.13 16.94 2.41
C TYR A 298 9.33 18.25 2.47
N TRP A 299 8.98 18.68 3.69
CA TRP A 299 8.08 19.81 3.93
C TRP A 299 8.83 21.14 3.97
N THR A 300 10.08 21.13 4.44
CA THR A 300 10.89 22.34 4.65
C THR A 300 12.06 22.45 3.67
N ASN A 301 12.39 21.36 2.97
CA ASN A 301 13.60 21.20 2.17
C ASN A 301 14.90 21.34 2.97
N GLN A 302 14.85 21.29 4.31
CA GLN A 302 16.04 21.31 5.14
C GLN A 302 16.85 20.02 4.93
N ARG A 303 18.15 20.17 4.65
CA ARG A 303 19.07 19.04 4.51
C ARG A 303 19.65 18.64 5.87
N HIS A 304 19.76 17.34 6.09
CA HIS A 304 20.32 16.69 7.27
C HIS A 304 21.34 15.63 6.82
N THR A 305 22.42 15.48 7.58
CA THR A 305 23.35 14.36 7.40
C THR A 305 22.77 13.09 8.00
N GLY A 306 22.95 11.94 7.36
CA GLY A 306 22.56 10.64 7.94
C GLY A 306 23.40 10.21 9.14
N GLY A 307 23.03 9.10 9.76
CA GLY A 307 23.68 8.52 10.94
C GLY A 307 23.30 9.19 12.26
N GLN A 308 22.20 9.95 12.29
CA GLN A 308 21.75 10.68 13.48
C GLN A 308 20.23 10.62 13.64
N SER A 309 19.76 10.89 14.86
CA SER A 309 18.34 11.11 15.12
C SER A 309 18.01 12.60 15.15
N VAL A 310 16.87 12.96 14.56
CA VAL A 310 16.33 14.32 14.56
C VAL A 310 14.94 14.33 15.20
N THR A 311 14.65 15.33 16.03
CA THR A 311 13.30 15.53 16.57
C THR A 311 12.56 16.55 15.70
N VAL A 312 11.43 16.13 15.13
CA VAL A 312 10.65 16.95 14.20
C VAL A 312 9.23 17.18 14.71
N PRO A 313 8.62 18.34 14.39
CA PRO A 313 7.22 18.59 14.69
C PRO A 313 6.31 17.66 13.88
N THR A 314 5.23 17.21 14.50
CA THR A 314 4.22 16.36 13.87
C THR A 314 2.84 17.02 13.94
N PRO A 315 2.63 18.18 13.28
CA PRO A 315 1.29 18.75 13.16
C PRO A 315 0.39 17.75 12.43
N ILE A 316 -0.93 17.88 12.61
CA ILE A 316 -1.89 16.88 12.11
C ILE A 316 -1.88 16.74 10.58
N ASP A 317 -1.50 17.81 9.88
CA ASP A 317 -1.44 17.91 8.42
C ASP A 317 -0.10 17.43 7.81
N ARG A 318 0.79 16.87 8.63
CA ARG A 318 2.09 16.34 8.17
C ARG A 318 2.39 14.99 8.79
N ILE A 319 3.04 14.15 8.00
CA ILE A 319 3.75 12.96 8.44
C ILE A 319 5.25 13.23 8.29
N PRO A 320 6.10 12.91 9.28
CA PRO A 320 7.55 12.97 9.11
C PRO A 320 7.98 12.19 7.87
N LEU A 321 8.55 12.91 6.92
CA LEU A 321 8.84 12.44 5.57
C LEU A 321 10.14 13.06 5.12
N PHE A 322 11.12 12.22 4.81
CA PHE A 322 12.44 12.64 4.35
C PHE A 322 12.72 12.05 2.99
N VAL A 323 13.44 12.79 2.15
CA VAL A 323 13.85 12.35 0.83
C VAL A 323 15.35 12.15 0.83
N ARG A 324 15.80 10.96 0.42
CA ARG A 324 17.22 10.62 0.31
C ARG A 324 17.88 11.52 -0.73
N ALA A 325 19.03 12.10 -0.40
CA ALA A 325 19.89 12.78 -1.37
C ALA A 325 20.26 11.82 -2.52
N GLY A 326 20.31 12.34 -3.75
CA GLY A 326 20.42 11.52 -4.95
C GLY A 326 19.09 10.89 -5.40
N SER A 327 17.97 11.57 -5.15
CA SER A 327 16.64 11.12 -5.60
C SER A 327 16.06 12.02 -6.69
N ILE A 328 15.35 11.40 -7.63
CA ILE A 328 14.52 12.08 -8.63
C ILE A 328 13.08 11.63 -8.41
N VAL A 329 12.18 12.59 -8.15
CA VAL A 329 10.76 12.33 -7.84
C VAL A 329 9.88 13.06 -8.86
N PRO A 330 9.28 12.35 -9.83
CA PRO A 330 8.28 12.93 -10.71
C PRO A 330 6.95 13.16 -9.96
N MET A 331 6.43 14.38 -10.06
CA MET A 331 5.16 14.81 -9.48
C MET A 331 4.15 15.06 -10.61
N GLY A 332 2.96 14.47 -10.51
CA GLY A 332 1.86 14.63 -11.45
C GLY A 332 0.89 15.74 -11.04
N VAL A 333 0.23 16.33 -12.04
CA VAL A 333 -0.89 17.27 -11.80
C VAL A 333 -2.08 16.56 -11.16
N GLN A 334 -2.95 17.29 -10.46
CA GLN A 334 -4.15 16.68 -9.87
C GLN A 334 -5.10 16.15 -10.96
N VAL A 335 -5.56 14.91 -10.78
CA VAL A 335 -6.54 14.24 -11.65
C VAL A 335 -7.60 13.55 -10.79
N PRO A 336 -8.85 13.40 -11.28
CA PRO A 336 -9.92 12.80 -10.48
C PRO A 336 -9.78 11.28 -10.31
N SER A 337 -9.06 10.61 -11.20
CA SER A 337 -8.79 9.16 -11.13
C SER A 337 -7.58 8.80 -11.99
N THR A 338 -7.00 7.61 -11.76
CA THR A 338 -5.89 7.07 -12.56
C THR A 338 -6.30 6.68 -13.99
N ALA A 339 -7.59 6.69 -14.32
CA ALA A 339 -8.06 6.52 -15.70
C ALA A 339 -7.84 7.79 -16.56
N THR A 340 -7.60 8.93 -15.91
CA THR A 340 -7.27 10.18 -16.61
C THR A 340 -5.76 10.25 -16.85
N LYS A 341 -5.36 10.44 -18.11
CA LYS A 341 -3.94 10.65 -18.44
C LYS A 341 -3.41 11.86 -17.68
N GLN A 342 -2.34 11.65 -16.92
CA GLN A 342 -1.78 12.64 -16.01
C GLN A 342 -0.52 13.27 -16.61
N ALA A 343 -0.49 14.60 -16.73
CA ALA A 343 0.74 15.32 -17.04
C ALA A 343 1.63 15.42 -15.79
N LEU A 344 2.93 15.59 -15.98
CA LEU A 344 3.84 15.95 -14.90
C LEU A 344 3.69 17.44 -14.58
N GLU A 345 3.54 17.74 -13.29
CA GLU A 345 3.64 19.08 -12.73
C GLU A 345 5.11 19.48 -12.55
N SER A 346 5.92 18.57 -12.02
CA SER A 346 7.35 18.81 -11.83
C SER A 346 8.17 17.52 -11.74
N ILE A 347 9.48 17.65 -11.87
CA ILE A 347 10.47 16.61 -11.60
C ILE A 347 11.39 17.16 -10.50
N ARG A 348 11.13 16.76 -9.25
CA ARG A 348 11.90 17.21 -8.10
C ARG A 348 13.20 16.42 -8.01
N VAL A 349 14.33 17.11 -8.06
CA VAL A 349 15.67 16.53 -7.90
C VAL A 349 16.19 16.92 -6.53
N TYR A 350 16.64 15.95 -5.75
CA TYR A 350 17.25 16.15 -4.44
C TYR A 350 18.76 15.88 -4.56
N PRO A 351 19.60 16.93 -4.68
CA PRO A 351 21.03 16.79 -4.93
C PRO A 351 21.81 16.11 -3.79
N GLY A 352 23.10 15.89 -4.00
CA GLY A 352 24.04 15.30 -3.04
C GLY A 352 24.58 13.94 -3.46
N ALA A 353 24.09 13.38 -4.57
CA ALA A 353 24.66 12.23 -5.27
C ALA A 353 24.06 12.15 -6.68
N ASP A 354 24.75 11.47 -7.60
CA ASP A 354 24.18 11.10 -8.90
C ASP A 354 22.91 10.26 -8.69
N ALA A 355 21.92 10.45 -9.57
CA ALA A 355 20.64 9.79 -9.44
C ALA A 355 20.14 9.25 -10.78
N SER A 356 19.36 8.17 -10.72
CA SER A 356 18.68 7.62 -11.88
C SER A 356 17.29 7.14 -11.47
N PHE A 357 16.27 7.53 -12.25
CA PHE A 357 14.90 7.07 -12.05
C PHE A 357 14.24 6.77 -13.39
N ALA A 358 13.69 5.57 -13.55
CA ALA A 358 12.93 5.19 -14.72
C ALA A 358 11.45 5.52 -14.50
N ILE A 359 10.93 6.51 -15.22
CA ILE A 359 9.49 6.78 -15.26
C ILE A 359 8.83 5.84 -16.26
N TYR A 360 7.76 5.19 -15.84
CA TYR A 360 6.99 4.23 -16.62
C TYR A 360 5.52 4.64 -16.67
N ASP A 361 4.90 4.46 -17.84
CA ASP A 361 3.45 4.55 -18.00
C ASP A 361 2.97 3.57 -19.08
N ASP A 362 1.75 3.07 -18.92
CA ASP A 362 1.07 2.23 -19.90
C ASP A 362 -0.46 2.43 -19.80
N ASP A 363 -1.27 1.53 -20.36
CA ASP A 363 -2.73 1.68 -20.31
C ASP A 363 -3.39 1.39 -18.95
N GLY A 364 -2.63 0.96 -17.93
CA GLY A 364 -3.13 0.73 -16.58
C GLY A 364 -4.02 -0.51 -16.39
N VAL A 365 -4.58 -1.05 -17.46
CA VAL A 365 -5.71 -2.00 -17.41
C VAL A 365 -5.38 -3.33 -18.08
N THR A 366 -4.60 -3.32 -19.16
CA THR A 366 -4.41 -4.50 -20.01
C THR A 366 -3.09 -5.22 -19.76
N ASN A 367 -2.99 -6.46 -20.21
CA ASN A 367 -1.75 -7.25 -20.22
C ASN A 367 -0.80 -6.89 -21.38
N ALA A 368 -1.05 -5.81 -22.14
CA ALA A 368 -0.21 -5.44 -23.29
C ALA A 368 1.27 -5.24 -22.93
N TYR A 369 1.55 -4.77 -21.71
CA TYR A 369 2.90 -4.57 -21.19
C TYR A 369 3.74 -5.87 -21.17
N LYS A 370 3.11 -7.05 -21.03
CA LYS A 370 3.81 -8.35 -21.02
C LYS A 370 4.47 -8.65 -22.37
N ALA A 371 3.89 -8.13 -23.45
CA ALA A 371 4.44 -8.23 -24.80
C ALA A 371 5.27 -7.01 -25.21
N GLY A 372 5.64 -6.15 -24.25
CA GLY A 372 6.35 -4.89 -24.54
C GLY A 372 5.52 -3.87 -25.33
N ARG A 373 4.19 -4.00 -25.35
CA ARG A 373 3.26 -3.10 -26.06
C ARG A 373 2.60 -2.14 -25.08
N ASN A 374 2.20 -0.97 -25.59
CA ASN A 374 1.52 0.11 -24.85
C ASN A 374 2.25 0.68 -23.63
N GLY A 375 3.44 0.20 -23.28
CA GLY A 375 4.29 0.77 -22.23
C GLY A 375 5.35 1.71 -22.80
N THR A 376 5.51 2.86 -22.16
CA THR A 376 6.60 3.81 -22.45
C THR A 376 7.47 3.98 -21.22
N THR A 377 8.78 4.00 -21.40
CA THR A 377 9.75 4.23 -20.33
C THR A 377 10.72 5.33 -20.73
N ALA A 378 11.03 6.22 -19.80
CA ALA A 378 12.14 7.15 -19.92
C ALA A 378 13.01 7.07 -18.67
N THR A 379 14.33 7.10 -18.83
CA THR A 379 15.26 7.16 -17.70
C THR A 379 15.73 8.59 -17.49
N LEU A 380 15.34 9.17 -16.36
CA LEU A 380 15.86 10.43 -15.84
C LEU A 380 17.21 10.16 -15.19
N ARG A 381 18.24 10.95 -15.53
CA ARG A 381 19.58 10.86 -14.93
C ARG A 381 20.04 12.22 -14.46
N TRP A 382 20.36 12.32 -13.18
CA TRP A 382 20.96 13.49 -12.57
C TRP A 382 22.46 13.27 -12.43
N ASP A 383 23.22 14.26 -12.86
CA ASP A 383 24.66 14.38 -12.63
C ASP A 383 24.87 15.49 -11.60
N ASP A 384 25.30 15.10 -10.40
CA ASP A 384 25.39 16.00 -9.26
C ASP A 384 26.53 17.01 -9.38
N ALA A 385 27.64 16.58 -10.00
CA ALA A 385 28.80 17.42 -10.22
C ALA A 385 28.51 18.58 -11.18
N THR A 386 27.69 18.35 -12.20
CA THR A 386 27.33 19.37 -13.20
C THR A 386 26.00 20.06 -12.91
N GLY A 387 25.20 19.53 -11.98
CA GLY A 387 23.87 20.05 -11.65
C GLY A 387 22.87 19.91 -12.80
N ARG A 388 22.97 18.83 -13.60
CA ARG A 388 22.17 18.67 -14.82
C ARG A 388 21.35 17.39 -14.80
N LEU A 389 20.06 17.53 -15.13
CA LEU A 389 19.18 16.42 -15.45
C LEU A 389 19.17 16.17 -16.95
N ARG A 390 19.33 14.91 -17.35
CA ARG A 390 19.14 14.44 -18.74
C ARG A 390 18.13 13.31 -18.78
N THR A 391 17.49 13.14 -19.93
CA THR A 391 16.50 12.07 -20.16
C THR A 391 16.99 11.15 -21.26
N VAL A 392 16.95 9.85 -21.00
CA VAL A 392 17.16 8.79 -22.01
C VAL A 392 15.79 8.24 -22.40
N GLY A 393 15.40 8.43 -23.66
CA GLY A 393 14.04 8.14 -24.14
C GLY A 393 13.12 9.37 -24.08
N LYS A 394 11.86 9.21 -24.47
CA LYS A 394 10.83 10.26 -24.38
C LYS A 394 9.96 10.02 -23.15
N LEU A 395 9.66 11.07 -22.39
CA LEU A 395 8.73 10.95 -21.27
C LEU A 395 7.40 10.36 -21.76
N PRO A 396 6.75 9.46 -20.99
CA PRO A 396 5.45 8.91 -21.38
C PRO A 396 4.35 9.97 -21.56
N THR A 397 4.49 11.11 -20.89
CA THR A 397 3.60 12.27 -21.04
C THR A 397 3.87 13.08 -22.31
N GLY A 398 5.01 12.86 -22.98
CA GLY A 398 5.46 13.64 -24.14
C GLY A 398 6.04 15.02 -23.81
N GLN A 399 6.08 15.40 -22.53
CA GLN A 399 6.66 16.67 -22.09
C GLN A 399 8.19 16.67 -22.18
N ASP A 400 8.77 17.88 -22.25
CA ASP A 400 10.21 18.07 -22.05
C ASP A 400 10.52 18.04 -20.57
N ALA A 401 11.31 17.05 -20.14
CA ALA A 401 11.72 16.90 -18.74
C ALA A 401 12.49 18.12 -18.21
N THR A 402 13.29 18.78 -19.06
CA THR A 402 14.16 19.89 -18.62
C THR A 402 13.36 21.11 -18.17
N ALA A 403 12.20 21.34 -18.77
CA ALA A 403 11.27 22.42 -18.41
C ALA A 403 10.51 22.16 -17.09
N LEU A 404 10.58 20.93 -16.56
CA LEU A 404 9.87 20.51 -15.35
C LEU A 404 10.78 20.37 -14.13
N VAL A 405 12.10 20.51 -14.30
CA VAL A 405 13.08 20.23 -13.24
C VAL A 405 12.96 21.26 -12.12
N GLN A 406 12.86 20.76 -10.90
CA GLN A 406 12.93 21.55 -9.67
C GLN A 406 14.06 21.00 -8.81
N VAL A 407 15.19 21.71 -8.74
CA VAL A 407 16.33 21.31 -7.92
C VAL A 407 16.09 21.78 -6.48
N ILE A 408 15.97 20.84 -5.55
CA ILE A 408 15.63 21.11 -4.15
C ILE A 408 16.86 21.51 -3.35
N GLY A 409 16.74 22.58 -2.56
CA GLY A 409 17.82 23.10 -1.73
C GLY A 409 18.89 23.89 -2.48
N ALA A 410 18.73 24.11 -3.79
CA ALA A 410 19.48 25.14 -4.49
C ALA A 410 19.05 26.52 -3.96
N ARG A 411 19.98 27.25 -3.35
CA ARG A 411 19.84 28.68 -3.09
C ARG A 411 20.28 29.46 -4.31
#